data_AF-A0A9X8RMS5-F1
#
_entry.id   AF-A0A9X8RMS5-F1
#
_cell.length_a   1.000
_cell.length_b   1.000
_cell.length_c   1.000
_cell.angle_alpha   90.00
_cell.angle_beta   90.00
_cell.angle_gamma   90.00
#
_symmetry.space_group_name_H-M   'P 1'
#
loop_
_entity.id
_entity.type
_entity.pdbx_description
1 polymer ?
#
loop_
_entity_poly.entity_id
_entity_poly.type
_entity_poly.pdbx_seq_one_letter_code
_entity_poly.pdbx_strand_id
1 'polypeptide(L)'
;MKTKNEIIKDLEDRLFLLRFTTVDEVDWDVKFGQISALESCIDKHRKGWTLEQFKEHLEKHKSENMYGDYIDGFMSVLRRNIKDMEGLENE
;
A
#
# COMPACT_ATOMS: atom_id res chain seq x y z
N MET A 1 12.59 -1.57 14.06
CA MET A 1 11.93 -2.40 13.03
C MET A 1 10.49 -2.61 13.45
N LYS A 2 9.51 -2.70 12.53
CA LYS A 2 8.10 -2.83 12.87
C LYS A 2 7.64 -4.28 12.75
N THR A 3 7.06 -4.85 13.80
CA THR A 3 6.33 -6.12 13.74
C THR A 3 5.19 -6.07 12.73
N LYS A 4 4.70 -7.24 12.29
CA LYS A 4 3.52 -7.35 11.41
C LYS A 4 2.31 -6.55 11.92
N ASN A 5 2.05 -6.59 13.23
CA ASN A 5 0.95 -5.84 13.84
C ASN A 5 1.19 -4.32 13.79
N GLU A 6 2.44 -3.87 13.97
CA GLU A 6 2.80 -2.46 13.81
C GLU A 6 2.70 -1.99 12.36
N ILE A 7 2.98 -2.85 11.37
CA ILE A 7 2.75 -2.55 9.96
C ILE A 7 1.25 -2.40 9.68
N ILE A 8 0.42 -3.36 10.11
CA ILE A 8 -1.04 -3.27 9.92
C ILE A 8 -1.59 -1.99 10.55
N LYS A 9 -1.17 -1.69 11.78
CA LYS A 9 -1.59 -0.46 12.47
C LYS A 9 -1.16 0.80 11.73
N ASP A 10 0.08 0.87 11.24
CA ASP A 10 0.54 2.01 10.43
C ASP A 10 -0.29 2.19 9.15
N LEU A 11 -0.65 1.10 8.49
CA LEU A 11 -1.50 1.13 7.31
C LEU A 11 -2.91 1.62 7.64
N GLU A 12 -3.48 1.17 8.76
CA GLU A 12 -4.80 1.59 9.25
C GLU A 12 -4.80 3.08 9.64
N ASP A 13 -3.78 3.56 10.35
CA ASP A 13 -3.63 4.96 10.74
C ASP A 13 -3.49 5.87 9.50
N ARG A 14 -2.72 5.43 8.50
CA ARG A 14 -2.58 6.15 7.21
C ARG A 14 -3.88 6.16 6.42
N LEU A 15 -4.60 5.05 6.39
CA LEU A 15 -5.90 4.95 5.71
C LEU A 15 -6.93 5.87 6.36
N PHE A 16 -6.95 5.89 7.69
CA PHE A 16 -7.79 6.82 8.45
C PHE A 16 -7.44 8.26 8.08
N LEU A 17 -6.17 8.66 8.22
CA LEU A 17 -5.75 10.02 7.90
C LEU A 17 -6.15 10.41 6.48
N LEU A 18 -5.84 9.58 5.48
CA LEU A 18 -6.09 9.87 4.07
C LEU A 18 -7.59 10.03 3.74
N ARG A 19 -8.47 9.27 4.41
CA ARG A 19 -9.92 9.41 4.23
C ARG A 19 -10.47 10.71 4.81
N PHE A 20 -9.87 11.19 5.91
CA PHE A 20 -10.37 12.34 6.66
C PHE A 20 -9.64 13.66 6.38
N THR A 21 -8.48 13.65 5.70
CA THR A 21 -7.88 14.87 5.16
C THR A 21 -8.50 15.24 3.82
N THR A 22 -9.28 16.31 3.83
CA THR A 22 -9.62 17.07 2.61
C THR A 22 -8.40 17.89 2.22
N VAL A 23 -7.95 17.80 0.98
CA VAL A 23 -6.84 18.61 0.47
C VAL A 23 -7.36 19.29 -0.79
N ASP A 24 -7.44 20.62 -0.76
CA ASP A 24 -8.10 21.44 -1.78
C ASP A 24 -7.45 21.33 -3.19
N GLU A 25 -6.25 20.72 -3.29
CA GLU A 25 -5.48 20.58 -4.54
C GLU A 25 -5.05 19.12 -4.85
N VAL A 26 -5.60 18.12 -4.17
CA VAL A 26 -5.19 16.72 -4.44
C VAL A 26 -5.82 16.17 -5.71
N ASP A 27 -4.97 15.62 -6.57
CA ASP A 27 -5.36 14.72 -7.65
C ASP A 27 -6.16 13.56 -7.06
N TRP A 28 -7.47 13.56 -7.33
CA TRP A 28 -8.42 12.59 -6.78
C TRP A 28 -8.04 11.16 -7.19
N ASP A 29 -7.50 10.97 -8.38
CA ASP A 29 -7.12 9.64 -8.87
C ASP A 29 -5.94 9.08 -8.06
N VAL A 30 -4.94 9.90 -7.78
CA VAL A 30 -3.83 9.53 -6.89
C VAL A 30 -4.34 9.18 -5.49
N LYS A 31 -5.28 9.96 -4.95
CA LYS A 31 -5.86 9.70 -3.62
C LYS A 31 -6.63 8.38 -3.60
N PHE A 32 -7.48 8.12 -4.58
CA PHE A 32 -8.22 6.86 -4.69
C PHE A 32 -7.26 5.67 -4.82
N GLY A 33 -6.22 5.79 -5.64
CA GLY A 33 -5.19 4.78 -5.78
C GLY A 33 -4.49 4.45 -4.45
N GLN A 34 -4.13 5.49 -3.68
CA GLN A 34 -3.53 5.31 -2.37
C GLN A 34 -4.48 4.61 -1.38
N ILE A 35 -5.76 4.99 -1.34
CA ILE A 35 -6.77 4.36 -0.49
C ILE A 35 -6.90 2.87 -0.84
N SER A 36 -7.09 2.55 -2.12
CA SER A 36 -7.21 1.16 -2.59
C SER A 36 -5.97 0.32 -2.28
N ALA A 37 -4.78 0.90 -2.41
CA ALA A 37 -3.55 0.20 -2.05
C ALA A 37 -3.43 -0.06 -0.54
N LEU A 38 -3.83 0.89 0.32
CA LEU A 38 -3.82 0.71 1.77
C LEU A 38 -4.78 -0.41 2.20
N GLU A 39 -6.00 -0.41 1.69
CA GLU A 39 -6.99 -1.47 1.93
C GLU A 39 -6.46 -2.84 1.46
N SER A 40 -5.90 -2.87 0.25
CA SER A 40 -5.30 -4.06 -0.36
C SER A 40 -4.15 -4.62 0.49
N CYS A 41 -3.25 -3.76 1.00
CA CYS A 41 -2.15 -4.18 1.86
C CYS A 41 -2.65 -4.71 3.20
N ILE A 42 -3.62 -4.04 3.84
CA ILE A 42 -4.19 -4.48 5.13
C ILE A 42 -4.82 -5.87 4.99
N ASP A 43 -5.65 -6.08 3.96
CA ASP A 43 -6.28 -7.37 3.68
C ASP A 43 -5.23 -8.49 3.46
N LYS A 44 -4.20 -8.21 2.66
CA LYS A 44 -3.11 -9.16 2.38
C LYS A 44 -2.29 -9.51 3.63
N HIS A 45 -1.96 -8.51 4.45
CA HIS A 45 -1.29 -8.75 5.73
C HIS A 45 -2.15 -9.62 6.65
N ARG A 46 -3.45 -9.36 6.74
CA ARG A 46 -4.39 -10.19 7.51
C ARG A 46 -4.46 -11.62 6.97
N LYS A 47 -4.34 -11.81 5.65
CA LYS A 47 -4.24 -13.12 4.98
C LYS A 47 -2.87 -13.80 5.11
N GLY A 48 -1.88 -13.15 5.70
CA GLY A 48 -0.56 -13.73 5.91
C GLY A 48 0.35 -13.70 4.69
N TRP A 49 0.16 -12.73 3.79
CA TRP A 49 1.03 -12.58 2.62
C TRP A 49 2.49 -12.35 3.01
N THR A 50 3.40 -12.99 2.27
CA THR A 50 4.85 -12.85 2.42
C THR A 50 5.37 -11.66 1.61
N LEU A 51 6.61 -11.23 1.88
CA LEU A 51 7.27 -10.19 1.10
C LEU A 51 7.32 -10.53 -0.39
N GLU A 52 7.70 -11.77 -0.72
CA GLU A 52 7.76 -12.28 -2.09
C GLU A 52 6.42 -12.08 -2.81
N GLN A 53 5.30 -12.44 -2.16
CA GLN A 53 3.96 -12.27 -2.72
C GLN A 53 3.60 -10.80 -2.93
N PHE A 54 4.05 -9.90 -2.06
CA PHE A 54 3.90 -8.45 -2.29
C PHE A 54 4.75 -7.95 -3.46
N LYS A 55 5.97 -8.47 -3.65
CA LYS A 55 6.83 -8.14 -4.80
C LYS A 55 6.21 -8.63 -6.11
N GLU A 56 5.69 -9.85 -6.14
CA GLU A 56 4.94 -10.38 -7.30
C GLU A 56 3.71 -9.52 -7.63
N HIS A 57 2.98 -9.08 -6.61
CA HIS A 57 1.83 -8.18 -6.78
C HIS A 57 2.24 -6.84 -7.41
N LEU A 58 3.39 -6.29 -7.00
CA LEU A 58 3.93 -5.06 -7.56
C LEU A 58 4.30 -5.24 -9.04
N GLU A 59 4.99 -6.33 -9.39
CA GLU A 59 5.37 -6.60 -10.79
C GLU A 59 4.15 -6.81 -11.68
N LYS A 60 3.13 -7.54 -11.20
CA LYS A 60 1.86 -7.70 -11.93
C LYS A 60 1.18 -6.37 -12.24
N HIS A 61 1.18 -5.44 -11.28
CA HIS A 61 0.57 -4.13 -11.51
C HIS A 61 1.38 -3.24 -12.46
N LYS A 62 2.71 -3.41 -12.56
CA LYS A 62 3.53 -2.74 -13.58
C LYS A 62 3.23 -3.24 -14.99
N SER A 63 2.94 -4.53 -15.15
CA SER A 63 2.73 -5.14 -16.48
C SER A 63 1.32 -4.94 -17.02
N GLU A 64 0.32 -4.86 -16.15
CA GLU A 64 -1.10 -4.91 -16.57
C GLU A 64 -1.82 -3.55 -16.55
N ASN A 65 -1.16 -2.45 -16.14
CA ASN A 65 -1.76 -1.11 -15.95
C ASN A 65 -3.19 -1.15 -15.35
N MET A 66 -3.42 -2.05 -14.40
CA MET A 66 -4.76 -2.47 -13.95
C MET A 66 -5.58 -1.36 -13.29
N TYR A 67 -4.98 -0.20 -13.05
CA TYR A 67 -5.54 0.88 -12.27
C TYR A 67 -5.59 2.21 -13.03
N GLY A 68 -5.44 2.23 -14.36
CA GLY A 68 -5.63 3.43 -15.18
C GLY A 68 -4.96 4.68 -14.57
N ASP A 69 -5.72 5.76 -14.39
CA ASP A 69 -5.22 7.04 -13.87
C ASP A 69 -4.87 7.01 -12.36
N TYR A 70 -5.37 6.03 -11.60
CA TYR A 70 -5.10 5.89 -10.16
C TYR A 70 -3.92 4.95 -9.83
N ILE A 71 -3.24 4.43 -10.87
CA ILE A 71 -2.10 3.51 -10.73
C ILE A 71 -0.95 4.12 -9.92
N ASP A 72 -0.66 5.41 -10.09
CA ASP A 72 0.48 6.06 -9.43
C ASP A 72 0.29 6.11 -7.91
N GLY A 73 -0.92 6.46 -7.48
CA GLY A 73 -1.31 6.39 -6.07
C GLY A 73 -1.15 4.99 -5.50
N PHE A 74 -1.64 3.98 -6.23
CA PHE A 74 -1.58 2.59 -5.80
C PHE A 74 -0.14 2.09 -5.67
N MET A 75 0.67 2.32 -6.71
CA MET A 75 2.07 1.88 -6.78
C MET A 75 2.93 2.53 -5.71
N SER A 76 2.67 3.80 -5.37
CA SER A 76 3.42 4.51 -4.33
C SER A 76 3.28 3.85 -2.94
N VAL A 77 2.06 3.48 -2.56
CA VAL A 77 1.77 2.84 -1.27
C VAL A 77 2.32 1.43 -1.24
N LEU A 78 2.12 0.66 -2.32
CA LEU A 78 2.58 -0.72 -2.39
C LEU A 78 4.11 -0.82 -2.27
N ARG A 79 4.86 0.06 -2.97
CA ARG A 79 6.33 0.12 -2.86
C ARG A 79 6.78 0.45 -1.44
N ARG A 80 6.10 1.39 -0.78
CA ARG A 80 6.42 1.75 0.61
C ARG A 80 6.19 0.57 1.56
N ASN A 81 5.06 -0.14 1.42
CA ASN A 81 4.78 -1.32 2.23
C ASN A 81 5.86 -2.42 2.05
N ILE A 82 6.29 -2.68 0.81
CA ILE A 82 7.39 -3.62 0.53
C ILE A 82 8.68 -3.19 1.23
N LYS A 83 9.04 -1.91 1.17
CA LYS A 83 10.23 -1.40 1.85
C LYS A 83 10.16 -1.55 3.38
N ASP A 84 8.99 -1.30 3.96
CA ASP A 84 8.77 -1.48 5.40
C ASP A 84 8.91 -2.96 5.80
N MET A 85 8.50 -3.89 4.92
CA MET A 85 8.65 -5.33 5.10
C MET A 85 10.08 -5.84 4.82
N GLU A 86 10.83 -5.27 3.88
CA GLU A 86 12.25 -5.63 3.65
C GLU A 86 13.11 -5.36 4.88
N GLY A 87 12.72 -4.37 5.69
CA GLY A 87 13.30 -4.17 7.00
C GLY A 87 13.22 -5.41 7.89
N LEU A 88 12.12 -6.19 7.81
CA LEU A 88 11.84 -7.37 8.65
C LEU A 88 12.67 -8.61 8.31
N GLU A 89 13.04 -8.82 7.03
CA GLU A 89 13.71 -10.07 6.59
C GLU A 89 15.23 -10.06 6.80
N ASN A 90 15.81 -8.91 7.15
CA ASN A 90 17.25 -8.76 7.41
C ASN A 90 17.63 -9.02 8.90
N GLU A 91 16.75 -9.65 9.68
CA GLU A 91 17.00 -10.18 11.04
C GLU A 91 17.15 -11.71 11.02
#